data_AF-D6K4T6-F1
#
_entry.id   AF-D6K4T6-F1
#
_cell.length_a   1.000
_cell.length_b   1.000
_cell.length_c   1.000
_cell.angle_alpha   90.00
_cell.angle_beta   90.00
_cell.angle_gamma   90.00
#
_symmetry.space_group_name_H-M   'P 1'
#
loop_
_entity.id
_entity.type
_entity.pdbx_description
1 polymer ?
#
loop_
_entity_poly.entity_id
_entity_poly.type
_entity_poly.pdbx_seq_one_letter_code
_entity_poly.pdbx_strand_id
1 'polypeptide(L)'
;MNPPISNIPGFLRKEFRERGGIEILEISVRAYPDETNFIVFVDEDDLPAAAQIGNSLDEVISTAASRAFVIVRKAPKELVRASAAPLSAGVQDSRATDLSRLISARSRVSEAQPSLSYVRDVEFNLTAVTASRHHLIFGRRGAGKTALLVEAKRQLTAEGALSCWINMQTLRHESPDRVFLYVLEEIAEAIVTKQQQIKPESMISVMAVELYEIVRRLLGSGDVDNREVMRLIPQAQRTIHRFLEMSGLRLYVFLDDFYYLPRNEQPRILDMLHGAVRDCNAWLKIASIRHLTRWFQSSPPLGLQTMHDADLIDLDVTLQDPQRPKLSSKTSCFSTRSTSAWHTWGVSSMLLH
;
A
#
# COMPACT_ATOMS: atom_id res chain seq x y z
N MET A 1 25.19 -24.00 -49.00
CA MET A 1 25.78 -24.20 -47.66
C MET A 1 26.38 -22.87 -47.23
N ASN A 2 25.69 -22.13 -46.37
CA ASN A 2 26.28 -20.91 -45.78
C ASN A 2 27.17 -21.31 -44.59
N PRO A 3 28.35 -20.67 -44.43
CA PRO A 3 29.26 -20.97 -43.33
C PRO A 3 28.58 -20.68 -41.98
N PRO A 4 29.02 -21.31 -40.88
CA PRO A 4 28.46 -21.07 -39.57
C PRO A 4 28.66 -19.60 -39.19
N ILE A 5 27.57 -18.89 -38.92
CA ILE A 5 27.59 -17.51 -38.43
C ILE A 5 28.21 -17.53 -37.04
N SER A 6 29.51 -17.22 -36.93
CA SER A 6 30.27 -17.30 -35.69
C SER A 6 29.84 -16.28 -34.63
N ASN A 7 29.06 -15.25 -35.02
CA ASN A 7 28.53 -14.22 -34.14
C ASN A 7 27.10 -13.83 -34.54
N ILE A 8 26.12 -14.64 -34.13
CA ILE A 8 24.68 -14.41 -34.43
C ILE A 8 24.20 -13.05 -33.88
N PRO A 9 24.56 -12.59 -32.65
CA PRO A 9 24.18 -11.26 -32.18
C PRO A 9 24.72 -10.10 -33.05
N GLY A 10 25.96 -10.22 -33.55
CA GLY A 10 26.55 -9.23 -34.46
C GLY A 10 25.87 -9.22 -35.84
N PHE A 11 25.49 -10.40 -36.34
CA PHE A 11 24.73 -10.55 -37.58
C PHE A 11 23.34 -9.91 -37.47
N LEU A 12 22.60 -10.18 -36.39
CA LEU A 12 21.28 -9.57 -36.14
C LEU A 12 21.35 -8.04 -36.11
N ARG A 13 22.34 -7.45 -35.43
CA ARG A 13 22.53 -5.97 -35.43
C ARG A 13 22.76 -5.40 -36.81
N LYS A 14 23.49 -6.11 -37.67
CA LYS A 14 23.75 -5.68 -39.05
C LYS A 14 22.48 -5.74 -39.90
N GLU A 15 21.76 -6.86 -39.86
CA GLU A 15 20.57 -7.08 -40.68
C GLU A 15 19.41 -6.15 -40.30
N PHE A 16 19.17 -5.90 -39.01
CA PHE A 16 18.12 -4.96 -38.56
C PHE A 16 18.42 -3.51 -39.00
N ARG A 17 19.70 -3.12 -38.99
CA ARG A 17 20.13 -1.80 -39.46
C ARG A 17 20.07 -1.67 -40.98
N GLU A 18 20.49 -2.67 -41.73
CA GLU A 18 20.53 -2.62 -43.20
C GLU A 18 19.14 -2.77 -43.84
N ARG A 19 18.27 -3.62 -43.29
CA ARG A 19 16.93 -3.86 -43.86
C ARG A 19 15.87 -2.88 -43.37
N GLY A 20 16.00 -2.35 -42.15
CA GLY A 20 14.98 -1.52 -41.52
C GLY A 20 15.46 -0.19 -40.96
N GLY A 21 16.77 0.09 -40.94
CA GLY A 21 17.30 1.26 -40.23
C GLY A 21 17.12 1.20 -38.71
N ILE A 22 16.80 0.03 -38.16
CA ILE A 22 16.40 -0.13 -36.76
C ILE A 22 17.62 -0.37 -35.89
N GLU A 23 17.74 0.40 -34.81
CA GLU A 23 18.80 0.23 -33.82
C GLU A 23 18.36 -0.76 -32.73
N ILE A 24 19.13 -1.85 -32.59
CA ILE A 24 18.90 -2.82 -31.51
C ILE A 24 19.55 -2.31 -30.23
N LEU A 25 18.72 -2.04 -29.22
CA LEU A 25 19.15 -1.54 -27.92
C LEU A 25 19.82 -2.63 -27.06
N GLU A 26 19.27 -3.84 -27.08
CA GLU A 26 19.83 -4.99 -26.36
C GLU A 26 19.47 -6.32 -27.06
N ILE A 27 20.36 -7.32 -26.96
CA ILE A 27 20.09 -8.70 -27.39
C ILE A 27 20.32 -9.63 -26.20
N SER A 28 19.29 -10.40 -25.83
CA SER A 28 19.36 -11.43 -24.80
C SER A 28 19.21 -12.81 -25.43
N VAL A 29 20.12 -13.73 -25.13
CA VAL A 29 20.12 -15.09 -25.69
C VAL A 29 19.60 -16.08 -24.64
N ARG A 30 18.62 -16.90 -25.02
CA ARG A 30 18.10 -18.00 -24.19
C ARG A 30 18.24 -19.32 -24.93
N ALA A 31 19.10 -20.20 -24.42
CA ALA A 31 19.28 -21.54 -24.96
C ALA A 31 18.32 -22.54 -24.29
N TYR A 32 17.69 -23.38 -25.10
CA TYR A 32 16.89 -24.54 -24.72
C TYR A 32 17.50 -25.81 -25.34
N PRO A 33 17.13 -27.01 -24.88
CA PRO A 33 17.72 -28.27 -25.37
C PRO A 33 17.62 -28.46 -26.88
N ASP A 34 16.53 -28.01 -27.51
CA ASP A 34 16.26 -28.20 -28.94
C ASP A 34 16.21 -26.87 -29.74
N GLU A 35 16.25 -25.72 -29.08
CA GLU A 35 16.12 -24.40 -29.72
C GLU A 35 16.89 -23.27 -29.01
N THR A 36 17.21 -22.19 -29.73
CA THR A 36 17.83 -20.98 -29.17
C THR A 36 17.03 -19.74 -29.53
N ASN A 37 16.58 -19.00 -28.51
CA ASN A 37 15.79 -17.78 -28.68
C ASN A 37 16.67 -16.54 -28.50
N PHE A 38 16.74 -15.70 -29.54
CA PHE A 38 17.40 -14.40 -29.55
C PHE A 38 16.36 -13.31 -29.31
N ILE A 39 16.29 -12.79 -28.09
CA ILE A 39 15.36 -11.73 -27.72
C ILE A 39 15.99 -10.37 -28.05
N VAL A 40 15.39 -9.65 -28.98
CA VAL A 40 15.88 -8.37 -29.51
C VAL A 40 15.01 -7.25 -28.96
N PHE A 41 15.62 -6.27 -28.29
CA PHE A 41 14.93 -5.09 -27.76
C PHE A 41 15.11 -3.89 -28.68
N VAL A 42 13.99 -3.32 -29.13
CA VAL A 42 13.91 -2.15 -30.03
C VAL A 42 13.00 -1.08 -29.44
N ASP A 43 13.04 0.13 -30.01
CA ASP A 43 12.10 1.19 -29.66
C ASP A 43 10.65 0.76 -29.97
N GLU A 44 9.68 1.38 -29.29
CA GLU A 44 8.26 1.10 -29.50
C GLU A 44 7.81 1.42 -30.93
N ASP A 45 8.36 2.49 -31.51
CA ASP A 45 8.02 2.95 -32.85
C ASP A 45 8.48 1.96 -33.94
N ASP A 46 9.55 1.21 -33.68
CA ASP A 46 10.16 0.27 -34.63
C ASP A 46 9.63 -1.17 -34.52
N LEU A 47 8.82 -1.46 -33.50
CA LEU A 47 8.40 -2.82 -33.15
C LEU A 47 7.70 -3.59 -34.28
N PRO A 48 6.79 -3.00 -35.09
CA PRO A 48 6.13 -3.71 -36.18
C PRO A 48 7.10 -4.09 -37.32
N ALA A 49 8.00 -3.19 -37.69
CA ALA A 49 8.99 -3.42 -38.75
C ALA A 49 10.09 -4.40 -38.29
N ALA A 50 10.53 -4.27 -37.04
CA ALA A 50 11.48 -5.16 -36.40
C ALA A 50 10.97 -6.61 -36.35
N ALA A 51 9.69 -6.82 -36.02
CA ALA A 51 9.09 -8.15 -35.97
C ALA A 51 9.07 -8.86 -37.35
N GLN A 52 8.81 -8.12 -38.43
CA GLN A 52 8.86 -8.67 -39.79
C GLN A 52 10.27 -9.09 -40.19
N ILE A 53 11.27 -8.26 -39.86
CA ILE A 53 12.68 -8.58 -40.12
C ILE A 53 13.12 -9.80 -39.30
N GLY A 54 12.76 -9.86 -38.01
CA GLY A 54 13.06 -10.99 -37.12
C GLY A 54 12.55 -12.32 -37.68
N ASN A 55 11.27 -12.40 -38.03
CA ASN A 55 10.68 -13.62 -38.59
C ASN A 55 11.35 -14.09 -39.89
N SER A 56 11.85 -13.15 -40.71
CA SER A 56 12.56 -13.49 -41.96
C SER A 56 13.98 -14.04 -41.74
N LEU A 57 14.54 -13.86 -40.53
CA LEU A 57 15.89 -14.27 -40.18
C LEU A 57 15.92 -15.63 -39.46
N ASP A 58 14.81 -16.13 -38.93
CA ASP A 58 14.69 -17.41 -38.21
C ASP A 58 15.23 -18.60 -39.02
N GLU A 59 14.88 -18.69 -40.31
CA GLU A 59 15.37 -19.74 -41.21
C GLU A 59 16.86 -19.60 -41.53
N VAL A 60 17.39 -18.38 -41.50
CA VAL A 60 18.79 -18.07 -41.83
C VAL A 60 19.73 -18.42 -40.67
N ILE A 61 19.26 -18.25 -39.43
CA ILE A 61 20.05 -18.51 -38.22
C ILE A 61 19.86 -19.93 -37.67
N SER A 62 18.84 -20.66 -38.13
CA SER A 62 18.61 -22.06 -37.79
C SER A 62 19.59 -23.00 -38.48
N THR A 63 20.05 -24.05 -37.79
CA THR A 63 20.93 -25.08 -38.35
C THR A 63 20.22 -26.43 -38.41
N ALA A 64 20.76 -27.39 -39.16
CA ALA A 64 20.19 -28.74 -39.25
C ALA A 64 20.10 -29.49 -37.90
N ALA A 65 20.83 -29.01 -36.87
CA ALA A 65 20.89 -29.63 -35.54
C ALA A 65 20.15 -28.84 -34.45
N SER A 66 19.79 -27.57 -34.66
CA SER A 66 19.12 -26.73 -33.66
C SER A 66 18.34 -25.59 -34.31
N ARG A 67 17.10 -25.37 -33.87
CA ARG A 67 16.24 -24.27 -34.34
C ARG A 67 16.57 -22.99 -33.60
N ALA A 68 16.57 -21.86 -34.29
CA ALA A 68 16.82 -20.56 -33.67
C ALA A 68 15.74 -19.56 -34.08
N PHE A 69 15.21 -18.82 -33.10
CA PHE A 69 14.13 -17.86 -33.30
C PHE A 69 14.52 -16.47 -32.80
N VAL A 70 14.12 -15.43 -33.53
CA VAL A 70 14.30 -14.03 -33.18
C VAL A 70 13.01 -13.49 -32.59
N ILE A 71 13.02 -13.18 -31.29
CA ILE A 71 11.86 -12.66 -30.57
C ILE A 71 12.04 -11.15 -30.35
N VAL A 72 11.29 -10.34 -31.08
CA VAL A 72 11.34 -8.88 -30.93
C VAL A 72 10.46 -8.41 -29.77
N ARG A 73 11.00 -7.56 -28.90
CA ARG A 73 10.28 -6.96 -27.77
C ARG A 73 10.54 -5.46 -27.68
N LYS A 74 9.56 -4.75 -27.13
CA LYS A 74 9.72 -3.35 -26.75
C LYS A 74 10.78 -3.22 -25.66
N ALA A 75 11.73 -2.31 -25.83
CA ALA A 75 12.73 -2.03 -24.81
C ALA A 75 12.10 -1.40 -23.54
N PRO A 76 12.46 -1.89 -22.34
CA PRO A 76 12.17 -1.19 -21.09
C PRO A 76 12.61 0.28 -21.13
N LYS A 77 11.83 1.17 -20.50
CA LYS A 77 12.09 2.63 -20.45
C LYS A 77 13.48 2.99 -19.92
N GLU A 78 14.12 2.09 -19.17
CA GLU A 78 15.48 2.24 -18.65
C GLU A 78 16.56 2.08 -19.74
N LEU A 79 16.36 1.15 -20.70
CA LEU A 79 17.27 0.93 -21.83
C LEU A 79 17.17 2.06 -22.86
N VAL A 80 15.96 2.57 -23.10
CA VAL A 80 15.71 3.74 -23.96
C VAL A 80 16.36 5.00 -23.39
N ARG A 81 16.40 5.15 -22.06
CA ARG A 81 17.11 6.25 -21.38
C ARG A 81 18.64 6.09 -21.41
N ALA A 82 19.13 4.86 -21.44
CA ALA A 82 20.57 4.56 -21.47
C ALA A 82 21.19 4.71 -22.87
N SER A 83 20.41 4.53 -23.95
CA SER A 83 20.86 4.73 -25.33
C SER A 83 20.82 6.19 -25.80
N ALA A 84 20.11 7.06 -25.08
CA ALA A 84 20.19 8.50 -25.27
C ALA A 84 21.59 8.99 -24.81
N ALA A 85 22.55 8.97 -25.73
CA ALA A 85 23.91 9.40 -25.46
C ALA A 85 23.98 10.86 -24.93
N PRO A 86 24.96 11.17 -24.08
CA PRO A 86 24.97 12.38 -23.27
C PRO A 86 25.40 13.60 -24.08
N LEU A 87 24.75 14.74 -23.84
CA LEU A 87 25.34 16.02 -24.21
C LEU A 87 26.63 16.23 -23.42
N SER A 88 27.69 16.50 -24.17
CA SER A 88 29.06 16.71 -23.75
C SER A 88 29.24 17.88 -22.78
N ALA A 89 30.19 17.69 -21.86
CA ALA A 89 31.06 18.69 -21.25
C ALA A 89 30.43 19.83 -20.43
N GLY A 90 30.54 19.70 -19.11
CA GLY A 90 31.04 20.78 -18.27
C GLY A 90 30.00 21.63 -17.55
N VAL A 91 29.51 21.14 -16.40
CA VAL A 91 29.44 21.91 -15.15
C VAL A 91 29.52 20.87 -14.01
N GLN A 92 30.63 20.84 -13.25
CA GLN A 92 30.59 20.26 -11.92
C GLN A 92 29.76 21.20 -11.06
N ASP A 93 28.44 21.04 -11.10
CA ASP A 93 27.57 21.80 -10.22
C ASP A 93 27.59 21.11 -8.86
N SER A 94 28.20 21.75 -7.86
CA SER A 94 28.20 21.28 -6.48
C SER A 94 26.77 21.06 -5.96
N ARG A 95 25.75 21.66 -6.60
CA ARG A 95 24.33 21.42 -6.36
C ARG A 95 23.84 20.04 -6.81
N ALA A 96 24.44 19.42 -7.83
CA ALA A 96 24.05 18.09 -8.30
C ALA A 96 24.53 16.98 -7.36
N THR A 97 25.70 17.17 -6.75
CA THR A 97 26.22 16.26 -5.71
C THR A 97 25.41 16.37 -4.42
N ASP A 98 25.02 17.60 -4.05
CA ASP A 98 24.09 17.84 -2.94
C ASP A 98 22.70 17.31 -3.26
N LEU A 99 22.23 17.41 -4.50
CA LEU A 99 20.96 16.83 -4.95
C LEU A 99 21.00 15.30 -4.94
N SER A 100 22.09 14.64 -5.35
CA SER A 100 22.23 13.17 -5.25
C SER A 100 22.34 12.71 -3.79
N ARG A 101 23.02 13.46 -2.92
CA ARG A 101 23.00 13.22 -1.47
C ARG A 101 21.62 13.45 -0.87
N LEU A 102 20.91 14.49 -1.28
CA LEU A 102 19.55 14.80 -0.84
C LEU A 102 18.50 13.83 -1.40
N ILE A 103 18.68 13.28 -2.62
CA ILE A 103 17.82 12.26 -3.22
C ILE A 103 18.05 10.91 -2.56
N SER A 104 19.30 10.55 -2.25
CA SER A 104 19.61 9.32 -1.52
C SER A 104 19.18 9.41 -0.05
N ALA A 105 19.26 10.61 0.56
CA ALA A 105 18.66 10.91 1.85
C ALA A 105 17.11 10.91 1.80
N ARG A 106 16.48 11.46 0.74
CA ARG A 106 15.02 11.43 0.48
C ARG A 106 14.48 10.05 0.15
N SER A 107 15.31 9.14 -0.37
CA SER A 107 14.92 7.74 -0.64
C SER A 107 14.64 6.97 0.65
N ARG A 108 15.00 7.52 1.81
CA ARG A 108 14.69 6.89 3.11
C ARG A 108 13.68 7.64 3.97
N VAL A 109 13.44 8.94 3.78
CA VAL A 109 12.29 9.62 4.39
C VAL A 109 11.95 10.88 3.58
N SER A 110 10.67 11.22 3.46
CA SER A 110 10.10 12.54 3.79
C SER A 110 9.05 13.10 2.83
N GLU A 111 7.92 13.45 3.45
CA GLU A 111 7.22 14.74 3.36
C GLU A 111 7.99 15.83 2.59
N ALA A 112 7.57 16.15 1.36
CA ALA A 112 7.65 17.46 0.71
C ALA A 112 7.37 17.36 -0.82
N GLN A 113 6.07 17.37 -1.16
CA GLN A 113 5.41 18.13 -2.25
C GLN A 113 5.81 17.96 -3.76
N PRO A 114 4.93 18.38 -4.72
CA PRO A 114 4.24 17.45 -5.63
C PRO A 114 4.48 17.73 -7.14
N SER A 115 4.14 16.77 -8.00
CA SER A 115 3.61 17.02 -9.37
C SER A 115 3.06 15.70 -9.97
N LEU A 116 1.74 15.57 -10.10
CA LEU A 116 0.87 15.99 -11.22
C LEU A 116 1.05 15.15 -12.52
N SER A 117 0.50 13.93 -12.51
CA SER A 117 -0.13 13.21 -13.66
C SER A 117 -0.60 11.79 -13.26
N TYR A 118 -1.11 11.62 -12.04
CA TYR A 118 -1.58 10.35 -11.46
C TYR A 118 -2.87 10.55 -10.62
N VAL A 119 -3.62 11.64 -10.91
CA VAL A 119 -4.40 12.38 -9.89
C VAL A 119 -5.85 11.89 -9.70
N ARG A 120 -6.43 11.05 -10.56
CA ARG A 120 -7.86 10.67 -10.39
C ARG A 120 -8.10 9.55 -9.37
N ASP A 121 -7.24 8.54 -9.29
CA ASP A 121 -7.40 7.46 -8.30
C ASP A 121 -6.80 7.80 -6.94
N VAL A 122 -5.83 8.72 -6.88
CA VAL A 122 -5.22 9.15 -5.61
C VAL A 122 -6.21 9.97 -4.80
N GLU A 123 -6.96 10.91 -5.41
CA GLU A 123 -7.96 11.69 -4.69
C GLU A 123 -9.07 10.80 -4.10
N PHE A 124 -9.53 9.80 -4.85
CA PHE A 124 -10.51 8.82 -4.36
C PHE A 124 -9.94 7.99 -3.21
N ASN A 125 -8.74 7.44 -3.38
CA ASN A 125 -8.08 6.62 -2.35
C ASN A 125 -7.73 7.45 -1.11
N LEU A 126 -7.31 8.70 -1.28
CA LEU A 126 -7.01 9.62 -0.18
C LEU A 126 -8.28 9.96 0.61
N THR A 127 -9.38 10.28 -0.10
CA THR A 127 -10.69 10.48 0.53
C THR A 127 -11.15 9.25 1.29
N ALA A 128 -10.95 8.05 0.74
CA ALA A 128 -11.27 6.79 1.42
C ALA A 128 -10.39 6.58 2.67
N VAL A 129 -9.07 6.72 2.56
CA VAL A 129 -8.14 6.51 3.69
C VAL A 129 -8.40 7.50 4.82
N THR A 130 -8.76 8.75 4.52
CA THR A 130 -9.02 9.79 5.54
C THR A 130 -10.37 9.61 6.27
N ALA A 131 -11.28 8.78 5.76
CA ALA A 131 -12.57 8.53 6.37
C ALA A 131 -12.46 8.00 7.82
N SER A 132 -13.44 8.32 8.66
CA SER A 132 -13.51 7.91 10.08
C SER A 132 -13.90 6.44 10.23
N ARG A 133 -13.02 5.53 9.79
CA ARG A 133 -13.17 4.07 9.83
C ARG A 133 -11.82 3.38 9.87
N HIS A 134 -11.75 2.15 10.37
CA HIS A 134 -10.54 1.33 10.25
C HIS A 134 -10.35 0.90 8.80
N HIS A 135 -9.11 0.94 8.31
CA HIS A 135 -8.79 0.53 6.95
C HIS A 135 -7.60 -0.41 6.92
N LEU A 136 -7.73 -1.47 6.12
CA LEU A 136 -6.65 -2.32 5.68
C LEU A 136 -6.31 -1.92 4.23
N ILE A 137 -5.12 -1.39 4.04
CA ILE A 137 -4.65 -0.78 2.79
C ILE A 137 -3.61 -1.71 2.17
N PHE A 138 -3.98 -2.35 1.08
CA PHE A 138 -3.17 -3.34 0.40
C PHE A 138 -2.58 -2.81 -0.90
N GLY A 139 -1.39 -3.32 -1.22
CA GLY A 139 -0.73 -3.09 -2.49
C GLY A 139 0.65 -3.74 -2.49
N ARG A 140 1.18 -4.04 -3.67
CA ARG A 140 2.54 -4.58 -3.83
C ARG A 140 3.61 -3.59 -3.37
N ARG A 141 4.86 -4.05 -3.28
CA ARG A 141 6.00 -3.15 -3.03
C ARG A 141 6.08 -2.10 -4.15
N GLY A 142 6.27 -0.84 -3.78
CA GLY A 142 6.26 0.27 -4.74
C GLY A 142 4.87 0.73 -5.21
N ALA A 143 3.76 0.16 -4.70
CA ALA A 143 2.40 0.61 -5.05
C ALA A 143 2.00 1.98 -4.47
N GLY A 144 2.90 2.67 -3.76
CA GLY A 144 2.62 3.98 -3.18
C GLY A 144 1.86 3.97 -1.85
N LYS A 145 1.74 2.82 -1.15
CA LYS A 145 1.08 2.73 0.18
C LYS A 145 1.58 3.77 1.18
N THR A 146 2.90 3.81 1.43
CA THR A 146 3.53 4.76 2.34
C THR A 146 3.27 6.21 1.91
N ALA A 147 3.39 6.51 0.61
CA ALA A 147 3.12 7.85 0.09
C ALA A 147 1.66 8.28 0.32
N LEU A 148 0.71 7.37 0.09
CA LEU A 148 -0.71 7.59 0.36
C LEU A 148 -0.96 7.85 1.85
N LEU A 149 -0.36 7.04 2.74
CA LEU A 149 -0.51 7.24 4.18
C LEU A 149 0.11 8.54 4.66
N VAL A 150 1.28 8.92 4.15
CA VAL A 150 1.94 10.20 4.49
C VAL A 150 1.07 11.37 4.06
N GLU A 151 0.50 11.34 2.85
CA GLU A 151 -0.38 12.40 2.38
C GLU A 151 -1.69 12.45 3.18
N ALA A 152 -2.28 11.30 3.52
CA ALA A 152 -3.45 11.22 4.38
C ALA A 152 -3.18 11.78 5.77
N LYS A 153 -2.03 11.44 6.37
CA LYS A 153 -1.59 12.01 7.66
C LYS A 153 -1.48 13.52 7.55
N ARG A 154 -0.79 14.04 6.53
CA ARG A 154 -0.62 15.49 6.31
C ARG A 154 -1.96 16.21 6.24
N GLN A 155 -2.91 15.68 5.47
CA GLN A 155 -4.25 16.26 5.34
C GLN A 155 -5.00 16.25 6.69
N LEU A 156 -5.03 15.10 7.38
CA LEU A 156 -5.74 14.96 8.65
C LEU A 156 -5.15 15.83 9.77
N THR A 157 -3.82 15.95 9.83
CA THR A 157 -3.17 16.86 10.78
C THR A 157 -3.48 18.33 10.47
N ALA A 158 -3.56 18.70 9.18
CA ALA A 158 -3.99 20.05 8.79
C ALA A 158 -5.46 20.34 9.17
N GLU A 159 -6.31 19.31 9.21
CA GLU A 159 -7.68 19.38 9.75
C GLU A 159 -7.74 19.35 11.30
N GLY A 160 -6.59 19.37 11.98
CA GLY A 160 -6.50 19.38 13.44
C GLY A 160 -6.62 18.02 14.11
N ALA A 161 -6.61 16.91 13.36
CA ALA A 161 -6.63 15.58 13.94
C ALA A 161 -5.28 15.22 14.58
N LEU A 162 -5.33 14.40 15.63
CA LEU A 162 -4.16 13.77 16.23
C LEU A 162 -3.75 12.57 15.37
N SER A 163 -2.45 12.38 15.15
CA SER A 163 -1.95 11.28 14.33
C SER A 163 -0.72 10.63 14.94
N CYS A 164 -0.67 9.30 14.94
CA CYS A 164 0.49 8.50 15.33
C CYS A 164 0.99 7.71 14.12
N TRP A 165 2.30 7.56 13.96
CA TRP A 165 2.89 6.81 12.84
C TRP A 165 3.86 5.76 13.36
N ILE A 166 3.63 4.50 12.99
CA ILE A 166 4.46 3.39 13.42
C ILE A 166 4.91 2.60 12.18
N ASN A 167 6.23 2.46 12.03
CA ASN A 167 6.84 1.59 11.03
C ASN A 167 6.98 0.17 11.60
N MET A 168 6.13 -0.76 11.17
CA MET A 168 6.14 -2.13 11.72
C MET A 168 7.39 -2.93 11.37
N GLN A 169 8.17 -2.49 10.39
CA GLN A 169 9.43 -3.13 10.04
C GLN A 169 10.43 -3.10 11.21
N THR A 170 10.41 -2.07 12.05
CA THR A 170 11.30 -1.94 13.21
C THR A 170 10.95 -2.93 14.31
N LEU A 171 9.69 -3.38 14.37
CA LEU A 171 9.15 -4.26 15.40
C LEU A 171 9.06 -5.73 14.96
N ARG A 172 9.67 -6.09 13.82
CA ARG A 172 9.53 -7.43 13.19
C ARG A 172 10.02 -8.62 14.04
N HIS A 173 10.82 -8.35 15.07
CA HIS A 173 11.40 -9.35 15.97
C HIS A 173 10.84 -9.25 17.40
N GLU A 174 9.90 -8.34 17.62
CA GLU A 174 9.26 -8.16 18.92
C GLU A 174 8.14 -9.16 19.13
N SER A 175 7.86 -9.46 20.40
CA SER A 175 6.68 -10.25 20.76
C SER A 175 5.40 -9.44 20.47
N PRO A 176 4.27 -10.09 20.20
CA PRO A 176 3.00 -9.39 19.91
C PRO A 176 2.55 -8.46 21.03
N ASP A 177 2.81 -8.85 22.29
CA ASP A 177 2.54 -8.03 23.48
C ASP A 177 3.39 -6.75 23.46
N ARG A 178 4.68 -6.85 23.11
CA ARG A 178 5.58 -5.69 22.99
C ARG A 178 5.24 -4.82 21.80
N VAL A 179 4.85 -5.40 20.65
CA VAL A 179 4.37 -4.64 19.47
C VAL A 179 3.16 -3.78 19.86
N PHE A 180 2.20 -4.35 20.59
CA PHE A 180 1.05 -3.60 21.10
C PHE A 180 1.48 -2.46 22.03
N LEU A 181 2.40 -2.73 22.97
CA LEU A 181 2.91 -1.71 23.89
C LEU A 181 3.63 -0.57 23.17
N TYR A 182 4.45 -0.84 22.15
CA TYR A 182 5.09 0.21 21.35
C TYR A 182 4.07 1.10 20.62
N VAL A 183 3.01 0.51 20.05
CA VAL A 183 1.95 1.30 19.42
C VAL A 183 1.17 2.11 20.47
N LEU A 184 0.93 1.53 21.64
CA LEU A 184 0.23 2.21 22.72
C LEU A 184 1.08 3.33 23.35
N GLU A 185 2.41 3.18 23.40
CA GLU A 185 3.35 4.22 23.82
C GLU A 185 3.22 5.45 22.91
N GLU A 186 3.25 5.26 21.59
CA GLU A 186 3.08 6.32 20.59
C GLU A 186 1.71 7.03 20.70
N ILE A 187 0.65 6.27 21.00
CA ILE A 187 -0.68 6.85 21.25
C ILE A 187 -0.69 7.65 22.55
N ALA A 188 -0.14 7.10 23.62
CA ALA A 188 -0.11 7.73 24.92
C ALA A 188 0.73 9.02 24.91
N GLU A 189 1.90 8.99 24.26
CA GLU A 189 2.77 10.16 24.08
C GLU A 189 2.07 11.27 23.30
N ALA A 190 1.38 10.93 22.20
CA ALA A 190 0.61 11.89 21.41
C ALA A 190 -0.51 12.54 22.24
N ILE A 191 -1.20 11.75 23.06
CA ILE A 191 -2.26 12.23 23.96
C ILE A 191 -1.67 13.13 25.06
N VAL A 192 -0.60 12.70 25.73
CA VAL A 192 0.07 13.49 26.79
C VAL A 192 0.52 14.84 26.24
N THR A 193 1.22 14.83 25.11
CA THR A 193 1.71 16.05 24.45
C THR A 193 0.56 17.00 24.12
N LYS A 194 -0.53 16.48 23.56
CA LYS A 194 -1.68 17.30 23.20
C LYS A 194 -2.44 17.81 24.42
N GLN A 195 -2.59 16.99 25.46
CA GLN A 195 -3.30 17.36 26.67
C GLN A 195 -2.55 18.42 27.48
N GLN A 196 -1.21 18.37 27.51
CA GLN A 196 -0.38 19.41 28.10
C GLN A 196 -0.53 20.76 27.39
N GLN A 197 -0.77 20.77 26.07
CA GLN A 197 -1.05 22.01 25.33
C GLN A 197 -2.45 22.57 25.61
N ILE A 198 -3.43 21.70 25.91
CA ILE A 198 -4.82 22.10 26.14
C ILE A 198 -5.02 22.54 27.60
N LYS A 199 -4.75 21.64 28.56
CA LYS A 199 -4.99 21.87 29.99
C LYS A 199 -4.13 20.92 30.86
N PRO A 200 -2.91 21.36 31.26
CA PRO A 200 -1.98 20.56 32.05
C PRO A 200 -2.55 20.01 33.37
N GLU A 201 -3.37 20.81 34.07
CA GLU A 201 -3.87 20.51 35.42
C GLU A 201 -5.21 19.75 35.43
N SER A 202 -5.54 19.07 34.34
CA SER A 202 -6.79 18.31 34.23
C SER A 202 -6.65 16.85 34.69
N MET A 203 -7.74 16.24 35.17
CA MET A 203 -7.75 14.81 35.50
C MET A 203 -7.36 13.92 34.31
N ILE A 204 -7.71 14.33 33.08
CA ILE A 204 -7.33 13.62 31.85
C ILE A 204 -5.81 13.62 31.67
N SER A 205 -5.15 14.75 31.95
CA SER A 205 -3.69 14.87 31.88
C SER A 205 -3.02 13.85 32.80
N VAL A 206 -3.51 13.75 34.04
CA VAL A 206 -3.04 12.75 35.01
C VAL A 206 -3.26 11.33 34.49
N MET A 207 -4.45 11.01 33.98
CA MET A 207 -4.76 9.67 33.42
C MET A 207 -3.87 9.33 32.21
N ALA A 208 -3.60 10.30 31.34
CA ALA A 208 -2.76 10.11 30.16
C ALA A 208 -1.30 9.87 30.54
N VAL A 209 -0.77 10.66 31.49
CA VAL A 209 0.59 10.49 32.02
C VAL A 209 0.72 9.13 32.73
N GLU A 210 -0.27 8.74 33.53
CA GLU A 210 -0.28 7.43 34.20
C GLU A 210 -0.26 6.28 33.18
N LEU A 211 -1.07 6.35 32.12
CA LEU A 211 -1.06 5.36 31.05
C LEU A 211 0.31 5.27 30.38
N TYR A 212 0.91 6.42 30.02
CA TYR A 212 2.23 6.48 29.41
C TYR A 212 3.31 5.85 30.30
N GLU A 213 3.34 6.18 31.59
CA GLU A 213 4.30 5.63 32.55
C GLU A 213 4.11 4.11 32.76
N ILE A 214 2.86 3.61 32.80
CA ILE A 214 2.59 2.18 32.88
C ILE A 214 3.17 1.46 31.65
N VAL A 215 2.92 1.98 30.44
CA VAL A 215 3.42 1.40 29.19
C VAL A 215 4.94 1.40 29.17
N ARG A 216 5.56 2.54 29.48
CA ARG A 216 7.03 2.69 29.49
C ARG A 216 7.70 1.74 30.50
N ARG A 217 7.10 1.58 31.67
CA ARG A 217 7.55 0.61 32.69
C ARG A 217 7.50 -0.82 32.16
N LEU A 218 6.43 -1.22 31.48
CA LEU A 218 6.30 -2.56 30.88
C LEU A 218 7.27 -2.77 29.72
N LEU A 219 7.53 -1.76 28.90
CA LEU A 219 8.52 -1.85 27.82
C LEU A 219 9.95 -1.97 28.36
N GLY A 220 10.22 -1.33 29.50
CA GLY A 220 11.51 -1.39 30.22
C GLY A 220 11.75 -2.69 30.99
N SER A 221 10.72 -3.52 31.23
CA SER A 221 10.93 -4.85 31.80
C SER A 221 11.41 -5.83 30.72
N GLY A 222 12.38 -6.70 31.07
CA GLY A 222 12.97 -7.65 30.12
C GLY A 222 12.01 -8.76 29.67
N ASP A 223 10.96 -9.01 30.44
CA ASP A 223 9.86 -9.90 30.08
C ASP A 223 8.53 -9.19 30.38
N VAL A 224 7.53 -9.43 29.53
CA VAL A 224 6.21 -8.77 29.60
C VAL A 224 5.16 -9.85 29.83
N ASP A 225 4.54 -9.86 31.02
CA ASP A 225 3.44 -10.79 31.29
C ASP A 225 2.22 -10.42 30.44
N ASN A 226 1.76 -11.36 29.63
CA ASN A 226 0.55 -11.18 28.83
C ASN A 226 -0.66 -10.76 29.68
N ARG A 227 -0.79 -11.24 30.92
CA ARG A 227 -1.93 -10.86 31.78
C ARG A 227 -1.93 -9.37 32.11
N GLU A 228 -0.76 -8.75 32.26
CA GLU A 228 -0.65 -7.30 32.47
C GLU A 228 -1.10 -6.54 31.22
N VAL A 229 -0.68 -6.99 30.04
CA VAL A 229 -1.07 -6.40 28.76
C VAL A 229 -2.58 -6.51 28.53
N MET A 230 -3.18 -7.68 28.79
CA MET A 230 -4.62 -7.87 28.64
C MET A 230 -5.44 -6.98 29.59
N ARG A 231 -4.92 -6.66 30.78
CA ARG A 231 -5.55 -5.71 31.72
C ARG A 231 -5.36 -4.25 31.29
N LEU A 232 -4.28 -3.95 30.57
CA LEU A 232 -3.98 -2.62 30.07
C LEU A 232 -4.91 -2.20 28.93
N ILE A 233 -5.35 -3.12 28.07
CA ILE A 233 -6.26 -2.83 26.94
C ILE A 233 -7.51 -2.01 27.34
N PRO A 234 -8.34 -2.46 28.32
CA PRO A 234 -9.51 -1.68 28.74
C PRO A 234 -9.14 -0.38 29.46
N GLN A 235 -7.99 -0.31 30.12
CA GLN A 235 -7.51 0.94 30.74
C GLN A 235 -7.12 1.97 29.68
N ALA A 236 -6.36 1.54 28.67
CA ALA A 236 -6.00 2.34 27.51
C ALA A 236 -7.25 2.86 26.79
N GLN A 237 -8.21 1.98 26.51
CA GLN A 237 -9.47 2.36 25.84
C GLN A 237 -10.22 3.46 26.59
N ARG A 238 -10.36 3.35 27.92
CA ARG A 238 -11.04 4.39 28.71
C ARG A 238 -10.32 5.72 28.68
N THR A 239 -8.99 5.72 28.77
CA THR A 239 -8.17 6.94 28.74
C THR A 239 -8.25 7.61 27.37
N ILE A 240 -8.10 6.84 26.29
CA ILE A 240 -8.20 7.31 24.91
C ILE A 240 -9.61 7.87 24.65
N HIS A 241 -10.66 7.14 25.01
CA HIS A 241 -12.05 7.57 24.84
C HIS A 241 -12.32 8.91 25.54
N ARG A 242 -12.03 9.01 26.84
CA ARG A 242 -12.27 10.24 27.61
C ARG A 242 -11.50 11.43 27.06
N PHE A 243 -10.24 11.25 26.69
CA PHE A 243 -9.44 12.32 26.10
C PHE A 243 -10.07 12.83 24.79
N LEU A 244 -10.42 11.92 23.87
CA LEU A 244 -10.97 12.29 22.57
C LEU A 244 -12.38 12.89 22.68
N GLU A 245 -13.22 12.36 23.59
CA GLU A 245 -14.55 12.90 23.85
C GLU A 245 -14.49 14.32 24.41
N MET A 246 -13.65 14.56 25.43
CA MET A 246 -13.55 15.87 26.08
C MET A 246 -12.81 16.92 25.23
N SER A 247 -11.88 16.49 24.38
CA SER A 247 -11.15 17.40 23.49
C SER A 247 -11.87 17.64 22.15
N GLY A 248 -12.83 16.79 21.78
CA GLY A 248 -13.48 16.81 20.47
C GLY A 248 -12.55 16.42 19.31
N LEU A 249 -11.36 15.88 19.61
CA LEU A 249 -10.36 15.51 18.62
C LEU A 249 -10.64 14.13 18.01
N ARG A 250 -10.07 13.91 16.82
CA ARG A 250 -10.00 12.60 16.17
C ARG A 250 -8.57 12.09 16.21
N LEU A 251 -8.38 10.80 16.47
CA LEU A 251 -7.08 10.13 16.45
C LEU A 251 -6.96 9.20 15.23
N TYR A 252 -5.83 9.25 14.53
CA TYR A 252 -5.52 8.36 13.42
C TYR A 252 -4.19 7.66 13.68
N VAL A 253 -4.20 6.33 13.76
CA VAL A 253 -3.01 5.51 14.01
C VAL A 253 -2.60 4.82 12.73
N PHE A 254 -1.47 5.23 12.17
CA PHE A 254 -0.92 4.71 10.92
C PHE A 254 0.08 3.59 11.22
N LEU A 255 -0.21 2.38 10.76
CA LEU A 255 0.67 1.22 10.87
C LEU A 255 1.19 0.89 9.46
N ASP A 256 2.44 1.25 9.17
CA ASP A 256 3.02 0.98 7.85
C ASP A 256 3.78 -0.36 7.83
N ASP A 257 3.80 -1.00 6.66
CA ASP A 257 4.43 -2.30 6.39
C ASP A 257 4.09 -3.40 7.42
N PHE A 258 2.83 -3.52 7.82
CA PHE A 258 2.36 -4.47 8.84
C PHE A 258 2.69 -5.96 8.52
N TYR A 259 2.97 -6.29 7.25
CA TYR A 259 3.30 -7.65 6.83
C TYR A 259 4.66 -8.15 7.35
N TYR A 260 5.51 -7.27 7.90
CA TYR A 260 6.77 -7.68 8.51
C TYR A 260 6.57 -8.44 9.83
N LEU A 261 5.44 -8.26 10.50
CA LEU A 261 5.12 -8.99 11.72
C LEU A 261 4.81 -10.46 11.40
N PRO A 262 5.13 -11.41 12.30
CA PRO A 262 4.83 -12.82 12.09
C PRO A 262 3.35 -13.07 11.79
N ARG A 263 3.06 -13.76 10.68
CA ARG A 263 1.71 -13.90 10.13
C ARG A 263 0.72 -14.62 11.05
N ASN A 264 1.22 -15.46 11.96
CA ASN A 264 0.43 -16.13 13.00
C ASN A 264 0.05 -15.20 14.16
N GLU A 265 0.79 -14.12 14.38
CA GLU A 265 0.60 -13.18 15.50
C GLU A 265 -0.21 -11.96 15.10
N GLN A 266 -0.21 -11.61 13.81
CA GLN A 266 -0.93 -10.47 13.25
C GLN A 266 -2.40 -10.33 13.73
N PRO A 267 -3.26 -11.39 13.74
CA PRO A 267 -4.63 -11.25 14.24
C PRO A 267 -4.69 -10.83 15.71
N ARG A 268 -3.82 -11.39 16.56
CA ARG A 268 -3.78 -11.06 17.99
C ARG A 268 -3.36 -9.62 18.23
N ILE A 269 -2.37 -9.13 17.47
CA ILE A 269 -1.92 -7.73 17.57
C ILE A 269 -3.05 -6.78 17.18
N LEU A 270 -3.73 -7.08 16.06
CA LEU A 270 -4.87 -6.28 15.61
C LEU A 270 -6.04 -6.32 16.59
N ASP A 271 -6.27 -7.46 17.25
CA ASP A 271 -7.30 -7.61 18.28
C ASP A 271 -7.04 -6.69 19.47
N MET A 272 -5.80 -6.70 19.98
CA MET A 272 -5.41 -5.83 21.10
C MET A 272 -5.49 -4.35 20.73
N LEU A 273 -5.01 -3.98 19.53
CA LEU A 273 -5.06 -2.61 19.04
C LEU A 273 -6.51 -2.15 18.85
N HIS A 274 -7.35 -2.96 18.23
CA HIS A 274 -8.77 -2.68 18.05
C HIS A 274 -9.45 -2.52 19.41
N GLY A 275 -9.20 -3.42 20.36
CA GLY A 275 -9.73 -3.34 21.72
C GLY A 275 -9.36 -2.04 22.43
N ALA A 276 -8.13 -1.54 22.24
CA ALA A 276 -7.67 -0.29 22.85
C ALA A 276 -8.28 0.98 22.23
N VAL A 277 -8.76 0.92 20.98
CA VAL A 277 -9.36 2.07 20.30
C VAL A 277 -10.87 1.93 20.07
N ARG A 278 -11.46 0.81 20.52
CA ARG A 278 -12.87 0.51 20.31
C ARG A 278 -13.75 1.59 20.94
N ASP A 279 -14.83 1.93 20.25
CA ASP A 279 -15.81 2.94 20.68
C ASP A 279 -15.18 4.32 20.98
N CYS A 280 -14.02 4.61 20.36
CA CYS A 280 -13.35 5.91 20.43
C CYS A 280 -13.44 6.61 19.07
N ASN A 281 -13.22 7.93 19.04
CA ASN A 281 -12.98 8.68 17.80
C ASN A 281 -11.55 8.42 17.27
N ALA A 282 -11.12 7.16 17.24
CA ALA A 282 -9.78 6.71 16.93
C ALA A 282 -9.81 5.63 15.83
N TRP A 283 -9.02 5.82 14.77
CA TRP A 283 -9.09 4.99 13.57
C TRP A 283 -7.73 4.40 13.20
N LEU A 284 -7.70 3.10 12.93
CA LEU A 284 -6.49 2.38 12.51
C LEU A 284 -6.36 2.40 10.99
N LYS A 285 -5.20 2.82 10.48
CA LYS A 285 -4.84 2.85 9.05
C LYS A 285 -3.66 1.92 8.83
N ILE A 286 -3.94 0.71 8.36
CA ILE A 286 -2.98 -0.39 8.37
C ILE A 286 -2.56 -0.68 6.93
N ALA A 287 -1.34 -0.30 6.55
CA ALA A 287 -0.80 -0.63 5.24
C ALA A 287 -0.06 -1.97 5.27
N SER A 288 -0.30 -2.81 4.27
CA SER A 288 0.29 -4.14 4.21
C SER A 288 0.29 -4.75 2.80
N ILE A 289 0.75 -6.00 2.67
CA ILE A 289 0.71 -6.78 1.43
C ILE A 289 -0.30 -7.92 1.60
N ARG A 290 -1.39 -7.90 0.82
CA ARG A 290 -2.58 -8.77 0.99
C ARG A 290 -2.26 -10.24 1.26
N HIS A 291 -1.40 -10.86 0.46
CA HIS A 291 -1.09 -12.30 0.59
C HIS A 291 -0.16 -12.63 1.76
N LEU A 292 0.53 -11.64 2.31
CA LEU A 292 1.42 -11.79 3.48
C LEU A 292 0.73 -11.39 4.79
N THR A 293 -0.47 -10.81 4.71
CA THR A 293 -1.24 -10.38 5.87
C THR A 293 -2.32 -11.40 6.24
N ARG A 294 -2.46 -11.68 7.53
CA ARG A 294 -3.59 -12.37 8.13
C ARG A 294 -4.19 -11.43 9.17
N TRP A 295 -5.23 -10.71 8.78
CA TRP A 295 -5.85 -9.70 9.63
C TRP A 295 -6.99 -10.23 10.49
N PHE A 296 -7.51 -11.42 10.19
CA PHE A 296 -8.62 -12.06 10.90
C PHE A 296 -8.42 -13.58 11.02
N GLN A 297 -8.89 -14.13 12.13
CA GLN A 297 -9.07 -15.56 12.38
C GLN A 297 -10.46 -15.78 12.97
N SER A 298 -11.16 -16.84 12.59
CA SER A 298 -12.54 -17.12 13.03
C SER A 298 -12.65 -17.95 14.31
N SER A 299 -11.62 -18.73 14.68
CA SER A 299 -11.66 -19.63 15.85
C SER A 299 -10.29 -19.75 16.56
N PRO A 300 -10.14 -19.25 17.80
CA PRO A 300 -11.03 -18.23 18.40
C PRO A 300 -11.06 -16.97 17.51
N PRO A 301 -12.17 -16.21 17.51
CA PRO A 301 -12.28 -14.99 16.72
C PRO A 301 -11.24 -13.97 17.21
N LEU A 302 -10.34 -13.54 16.33
CA LEU A 302 -9.28 -12.58 16.62
C LEU A 302 -9.04 -11.67 15.42
N GLY A 303 -8.71 -10.41 15.70
CA GLY A 303 -8.27 -9.43 14.71
C GLY A 303 -9.41 -8.54 14.24
N LEU A 304 -9.37 -8.14 12.97
CA LEU A 304 -10.33 -7.21 12.37
C LEU A 304 -11.18 -7.91 11.33
N GLN A 305 -12.49 -8.05 11.58
CA GLN A 305 -13.40 -8.61 10.58
C GLN A 305 -13.69 -7.57 9.51
N THR A 306 -13.51 -7.94 8.24
CA THR A 306 -13.77 -7.03 7.11
C THR A 306 -15.25 -6.70 6.98
N MET A 307 -15.59 -5.50 6.50
CA MET A 307 -16.95 -4.95 6.39
C MET A 307 -17.63 -4.61 7.72
N HIS A 308 -17.25 -5.28 8.80
CA HIS A 308 -17.75 -5.04 10.14
C HIS A 308 -16.83 -4.05 10.88
N ASP A 309 -15.57 -4.43 11.07
CA ASP A 309 -14.60 -3.64 11.83
C ASP A 309 -13.73 -2.77 10.92
N ALA A 310 -13.33 -3.27 9.75
CA ALA A 310 -12.44 -2.56 8.83
C ALA A 310 -12.83 -2.70 7.35
N ASP A 311 -12.58 -1.63 6.59
CA ASP A 311 -12.72 -1.62 5.13
C ASP A 311 -11.41 -1.95 4.44
N LEU A 312 -11.53 -2.47 3.21
CA LEU A 312 -10.39 -2.84 2.38
C LEU A 312 -10.18 -1.80 1.29
N ILE A 313 -8.94 -1.30 1.18
CA ILE A 313 -8.49 -0.45 0.09
C ILE A 313 -7.40 -1.23 -0.65
N ASP A 314 -7.56 -1.41 -1.96
CA ASP A 314 -6.59 -2.15 -2.78
C ASP A 314 -5.99 -1.24 -3.86
N LEU A 315 -4.70 -0.97 -3.74
CA LEU A 315 -3.94 -0.11 -4.65
C LEU A 315 -3.40 -0.89 -5.86
N ASP A 316 -3.48 -2.22 -5.88
CA ASP A 316 -3.04 -3.02 -7.03
C ASP A 316 -4.13 -3.11 -8.11
N VAL A 317 -5.40 -3.04 -7.71
CA VAL A 317 -6.56 -3.12 -8.63
C VAL A 317 -6.61 -1.91 -9.56
N THR A 318 -6.19 -0.73 -9.11
CA THR A 318 -6.14 0.49 -9.94
C THR A 318 -5.09 0.41 -11.06
N LEU A 319 -4.10 -0.49 -10.97
CA LEU A 319 -3.08 -0.70 -11.99
C LEU A 319 -3.44 -1.79 -13.01
N GLN A 320 -4.34 -2.71 -12.68
CA GLN A 320 -4.67 -3.86 -13.53
C GLN A 320 -5.86 -3.62 -14.46
N ASP A 321 -6.69 -2.60 -14.19
CA ASP A 321 -7.94 -2.39 -14.94
C ASP A 321 -8.32 -0.89 -14.99
N PRO A 322 -7.69 -0.05 -15.85
CA PRO A 322 -7.98 1.39 -15.95
C PRO A 322 -9.42 1.72 -16.44
N GLN A 323 -10.25 0.70 -16.73
CA GLN A 323 -11.62 0.87 -17.23
C GLN A 323 -12.73 0.41 -16.25
N ARG A 324 -12.43 0.08 -14.99
CA ARG A 324 -13.47 -0.35 -14.04
C ARG A 324 -13.71 0.66 -12.92
N PRO A 325 -14.74 1.53 -13.03
CA PRO A 325 -15.34 2.14 -11.86
C PRO A 325 -16.23 1.08 -11.18
N LYS A 326 -15.81 0.54 -10.04
CA LYS A 326 -16.70 -0.30 -9.21
C LYS A 326 -17.30 0.54 -8.09
N LEU A 327 -18.48 1.06 -8.40
CA LEU A 327 -19.54 1.34 -7.44
C LEU A 327 -19.75 0.11 -6.53
N SER A 328 -19.62 0.27 -5.22
CA SER A 328 -20.28 -0.58 -4.24
C SER A 328 -20.95 0.27 -3.16
N SER A 329 -21.89 1.12 -3.58
CA SER A 329 -22.97 1.60 -2.72
C SER A 329 -24.28 0.97 -3.21
N LYS A 330 -24.58 -0.25 -2.73
CA LYS A 330 -25.97 -0.71 -2.72
C LYS A 330 -26.66 -0.02 -1.54
N THR A 331 -26.98 1.26 -1.73
CA THR A 331 -28.07 1.90 -1.01
C THR A 331 -29.35 1.31 -1.57
N SER A 332 -29.96 0.35 -0.87
CA SER A 332 -31.33 -0.06 -1.19
C SER A 332 -32.26 1.08 -0.79
N CYS A 333 -32.50 1.96 -1.77
CA CYS A 333 -33.51 2.98 -1.71
C CYS A 333 -34.88 2.32 -1.55
N PHE A 334 -35.58 2.72 -0.49
CA PHE A 334 -37.01 2.50 -0.30
C PHE A 334 -37.76 2.87 -1.58
N SER A 335 -38.52 1.92 -2.14
CA SER A 335 -39.52 2.23 -3.17
C SER A 335 -40.90 2.16 -2.53
N THR A 336 -41.45 3.33 -2.22
CA THR A 336 -42.89 3.55 -2.11
C THR A 336 -43.53 3.33 -3.49
N ARG A 337 -44.41 2.34 -3.60
CA ARG A 337 -45.46 2.33 -4.63
C ARG A 337 -46.80 2.02 -3.96
N SER A 338 -47.60 3.07 -3.84
CA SER A 338 -49.05 2.96 -3.76
C SER A 338 -49.56 2.56 -5.14
N THR A 339 -50.42 1.54 -5.17
CA THR A 339 -51.57 1.47 -6.09
C THR A 339 -52.58 0.48 -5.53
N SER A 340 -53.75 1.04 -5.26
CA SER A 340 -55.02 0.41 -4.91
C SER A 340 -55.52 -0.60 -5.95
N ALA A 341 -56.16 -1.69 -5.51
CA ALA A 341 -57.50 -2.11 -6.00
C ALA A 341 -58.00 -3.40 -5.33
N TRP A 342 -59.15 -3.26 -4.65
CA TRP A 342 -60.33 -4.14 -4.64
C TRP A 342 -60.16 -5.68 -4.53
N HIS A 343 -60.63 -6.24 -3.40
CA HIS A 343 -61.78 -7.16 -3.38
C HIS A 343 -62.24 -7.45 -1.92
N THR A 344 -63.52 -7.15 -1.66
CA THR A 344 -64.55 -7.89 -0.87
C THR A 344 -64.07 -9.19 -0.20
N TRP A 345 -64.38 -9.49 1.07
CA TRP A 345 -65.68 -9.91 1.67
C TRP A 345 -65.63 -9.67 3.20
N GLY A 346 -66.66 -9.08 3.85
CA GLY A 346 -67.62 -9.75 4.77
C GLY A 346 -66.97 -10.41 5.99
N VAL A 347 -67.26 -10.12 7.27
CA VAL A 347 -68.56 -10.08 7.97
C VAL A 347 -68.38 -9.49 9.39
N SER A 348 -69.23 -8.53 9.74
CA SER A 348 -69.97 -8.28 11.00
C SER A 348 -69.37 -8.42 12.42
N SER A 349 -69.79 -7.45 13.26
CA SER A 349 -69.96 -7.50 14.74
C SER A 349 -68.69 -7.23 15.56
N MET A 350 -68.63 -6.44 16.65
CA MET A 350 -69.64 -5.93 17.58
C MET A 350 -68.99 -4.86 18.49
N LEU A 351 -69.74 -3.78 18.77
CA LEU A 351 -69.84 -2.95 19.99
C LEU A 351 -68.63 -2.62 20.91
N LEU A 352 -68.44 -1.30 21.10
CA LEU A 352 -68.39 -0.54 22.38
C LEU A 352 -67.67 -1.19 23.59
N HIS A 353 -66.50 -0.68 23.96
CA HIS A 353 -66.37 0.26 25.08
C HIS A 353 -65.04 1.02 25.07
#